data_AF-A0A8J2JTP1-F1
#
_entry.id   AF-A0A8J2JTP1-F1
#
_cell.length_a   1.000
_cell.length_b   1.000
_cell.length_c   1.000
_cell.angle_alpha   90.00
_cell.angle_beta   90.00
_cell.angle_gamma   90.00
#
_symmetry.space_group_name_H-M   'P 1'
#
loop_
_entity.id
_entity.type
_entity.pdbx_description
1 polymer ?
#
loop_
_entity_poly.entity_id
_entity_poly.type
_entity_poly.pdbx_seq_one_letter_code
_entity_poly.pdbx_strand_id
1 'polypeptide(L)' 'MSLHKIYSIYIVSFIGCIVITRRKPVQSTEELTKCPSCDNMPCGSGEVCVLQEVQCIQAPCCPVLTCKSNHSKIKI' A
#
# COMPACT_ATOMS: atom_id res chain seq x y z
N MET A 1 -34.56 -16.89 35.46
CA MET A 1 -33.90 -16.22 34.32
C MET A 1 -33.25 -17.29 33.45
N SER A 2 -33.84 -17.58 32.29
CA SER A 2 -33.49 -18.76 31.50
C SER A 2 -32.14 -18.58 30.78
N LEU A 3 -31.18 -19.43 31.12
CA LEU A 3 -29.81 -19.47 30.58
C LEU A 3 -29.78 -19.43 29.03
N HIS A 4 -30.77 -20.05 28.38
CA HIS A 4 -30.91 -20.08 26.92
C HIS A 4 -31.08 -18.68 26.29
N LYS A 5 -31.73 -17.73 26.99
CA LYS A 5 -31.91 -16.36 26.51
C LYS A 5 -30.58 -15.59 26.56
N ILE A 6 -29.79 -15.80 27.61
CA ILE A 6 -28.47 -15.16 27.80
C ILE A 6 -27.50 -15.65 26.72
N TYR A 7 -27.48 -16.96 26.47
CA TYR A 7 -26.63 -17.57 25.44
C TYR A 7 -26.97 -17.05 24.04
N SER A 8 -28.26 -16.93 23.72
CA SER A 8 -28.72 -16.39 22.44
C SER A 8 -28.32 -14.92 22.24
N ILE A 9 -28.42 -14.08 23.28
CA ILE A 9 -27.97 -12.67 23.23
C ILE A 9 -26.45 -12.57 22.99
N TYR A 10 -25.68 -13.44 23.64
CA TYR A 10 -24.23 -13.46 23.51
C TYR A 10 -23.78 -13.86 22.09
N ILE A 11 -24.42 -14.88 21.52
CA ILE A 11 -24.16 -15.34 20.15
C ILE A 11 -24.46 -14.24 19.12
N VAL A 12 -25.62 -13.58 19.21
CA VAL A 12 -26.01 -12.52 18.27
C VAL A 12 -25.04 -11.33 18.35
N SER A 13 -24.59 -10.98 19.56
CA SER A 13 -23.59 -9.92 19.77
C SER A 13 -22.21 -10.28 19.21
N PHE A 14 -21.76 -11.53 19.42
CA PHE A 14 -20.44 -11.99 18.98
C PHE A 14 -20.38 -12.16 17.45
N ILE A 15 -21.42 -12.77 16.84
CA ILE A 15 -21.54 -12.90 15.39
C ILE A 15 -21.65 -11.51 14.74
N GLY A 16 -22.45 -10.60 15.32
CA GLY A 16 -22.54 -9.21 14.87
C GLY A 16 -21.19 -8.50 14.85
N CYS A 17 -20.41 -8.59 15.93
CA CYS A 17 -19.05 -8.02 15.99
C CYS A 17 -18.08 -8.65 14.97
N ILE A 18 -18.14 -9.97 14.76
CA ILE A 18 -17.29 -10.65 13.77
C ILE A 18 -17.61 -10.16 12.35
N VAL A 19 -18.88 -9.98 12.00
CA VAL A 19 -19.30 -9.50 10.67
C VAL A 19 -18.84 -8.06 10.42
N ILE A 20 -18.87 -7.20 11.46
CA ILE A 20 -18.44 -5.79 11.34
C ILE A 20 -16.92 -5.67 11.17
N THR A 21 -16.13 -6.48 11.89
CA THR A 21 -14.64 -6.41 11.85
C THR A 21 -14.00 -7.12 10.66
N ARG A 22 -14.74 -8.01 9.97
CA ARG A 22 -14.25 -8.72 8.77
C ARG A 22 -14.39 -7.92 7.48
N ARG A 23 -15.05 -6.77 7.51
CA ARG A 23 -14.80 -5.73 6.50
C ARG A 23 -13.43 -5.13 6.78
N LYS A 24 -12.38 -5.83 6.35
CA LYS A 24 -11.15 -5.12 5.98
C LYS A 24 -11.62 -4.00 5.06
N PRO A 25 -11.27 -2.72 5.31
CA PRO A 25 -11.31 -1.78 4.22
C PRO A 25 -10.53 -2.48 3.11
N VAL A 26 -11.17 -2.67 1.95
CA VAL A 26 -10.39 -2.84 0.72
C VAL A 26 -9.45 -1.66 0.82
N GLN A 27 -8.16 -1.96 0.96
CA GLN A 27 -7.14 -0.95 0.82
C GLN A 27 -7.32 -0.57 -0.63
N SER A 28 -8.16 0.44 -0.81
CA SER A 28 -8.57 0.94 -2.10
C SER A 28 -7.26 1.11 -2.83
N THR A 29 -7.21 0.64 -4.06
CA THR A 29 -6.35 1.25 -5.05
C THR A 29 -6.61 2.76 -4.98
N GLU A 30 -5.92 3.45 -4.09
CA GLU A 30 -5.45 4.82 -4.23
C GLU A 30 -4.31 4.79 -5.27
N GLU A 31 -4.47 4.00 -6.32
CA GLU A 31 -3.45 3.70 -7.33
C GLU A 31 -3.65 4.55 -8.59
N LEU A 32 -4.48 5.60 -8.55
CA LEU A 32 -4.71 6.40 -9.77
C LEU A 32 -4.41 7.89 -9.67
N THR A 33 -4.03 8.41 -8.50
CA THR A 33 -3.75 9.86 -8.39
C THR A 33 -2.55 10.22 -7.52
N LYS A 34 -1.74 9.25 -7.08
CA LYS A 34 -0.48 9.54 -6.37
C LYS A 34 0.70 8.90 -7.09
N CYS A 35 1.66 9.74 -7.48
CA CYS A 35 2.90 9.27 -8.07
C CYS A 35 3.64 8.36 -7.08
N PRO A 36 4.25 7.26 -7.54
CA PRO A 36 5.07 6.40 -6.70
C PRO A 36 6.28 7.19 -6.19
N SER A 37 6.68 6.95 -4.93
CA SER A 37 7.84 7.57 -4.29
C SER A 37 8.85 6.53 -3.83
N CYS A 38 10.10 6.97 -3.62
CA CYS A 38 11.20 6.10 -3.19
C CYS A 38 11.12 5.68 -1.71
N ASP A 39 10.13 6.12 -0.94
CA ASP A 39 10.04 5.92 0.51
C ASP A 39 10.02 4.44 0.94
N ASN A 40 9.47 3.56 0.09
CA ASN A 40 9.32 2.12 0.39
C ASN A 40 10.05 1.22 -0.61
N MET A 41 10.99 1.77 -1.39
CA MET A 41 11.65 1.03 -2.47
C MET A 41 13.12 0.77 -2.13
N PRO A 42 13.44 -0.40 -1.53
CA PRO A 42 14.82 -0.75 -1.22
C PRO A 42 15.59 -1.05 -2.51
N CYS A 43 16.66 -0.29 -2.76
CA CYS A 43 17.63 -0.62 -3.81
C CYS A 43 18.77 -1.48 -3.24
N GLY A 44 19.52 -2.15 -4.13
CA GLY A 44 20.64 -2.99 -3.74
C GLY A 44 21.80 -2.21 -3.10
N SER A 45 22.77 -2.92 -2.55
CA SER A 45 23.97 -2.32 -1.95
C SER A 45 24.70 -1.41 -2.94
N GLY A 46 24.88 -0.13 -2.60
CA GLY A 46 25.55 0.85 -3.45
C GLY A 46 24.66 1.50 -4.52
N GLU A 47 23.35 1.21 -4.51
CA GLU A 47 22.36 1.83 -5.37
C GLU A 47 21.49 2.82 -4.61
N VAL A 48 20.96 3.81 -5.33
CA VAL A 48 20.03 4.81 -4.82
C VAL A 48 18.77 4.81 -5.67
N CYS A 49 17.61 4.87 -5.01
CA CYS A 49 16.35 5.05 -5.69
C CYS A 49 16.27 6.48 -6.24
N VAL A 50 15.96 6.61 -7.52
CA VAL A 50 15.73 7.88 -8.19
C VAL A 50 14.44 7.83 -8.99
N LEU A 51 13.77 8.98 -9.09
CA LEU A 51 12.61 9.16 -9.96
C LEU A 51 13.11 9.54 -11.35
N GLN A 52 12.88 8.66 -12.33
CA GLN A 52 13.22 8.89 -13.72
C GLN A 52 12.03 9.53 -14.44
N GLU A 53 12.21 10.75 -14.91
CA GLU A 53 11.21 11.45 -15.72
C GLU A 53 11.05 10.74 -17.07
N VAL A 54 9.79 10.57 -17.48
CA VAL A 54 9.39 9.91 -18.72
C VAL A 54 8.61 10.89 -19.60
N GLN A 55 8.86 10.84 -20.91
CA GLN A 55 8.02 11.57 -21.87
C GLN A 55 6.71 10.81 -22.04
N CYS A 56 5.63 11.38 -21.50
CA CYS A 56 4.29 10.83 -21.62
C CYS A 56 3.43 11.69 -22.54
N ILE A 57 2.65 11.03 -23.39
CA ILE A 57 1.77 11.65 -24.39
C ILE A 57 0.44 12.09 -23.75
N GLN A 58 0.00 11.41 -22.70
CA GLN A 58 -1.24 11.70 -21.95
C GLN A 58 -1.02 11.55 -20.44
N ALA A 59 -1.64 12.44 -19.67
CA ALA A 59 -1.58 12.48 -18.21
C ALA A 59 -2.57 11.48 -17.57
N PRO A 60 -2.33 11.01 -16.32
CA PRO A 60 -1.26 11.40 -15.40
C PRO A 60 0.10 10.75 -15.70
N CYS A 61 1.15 11.58 -15.78
CA CYS A 61 2.51 11.14 -16.05
C CYS A 61 3.25 10.92 -14.74
N CYS A 62 3.26 9.68 -14.25
CA CYS A 62 4.03 9.33 -13.08
C CYS A 62 5.50 9.07 -13.47
N PRO A 63 6.49 9.66 -12.78
CA PRO A 63 7.88 9.25 -12.95
C PRO A 63 8.07 7.78 -12.58
N VAL A 64 9.00 7.12 -13.26
CA VAL A 64 9.33 5.71 -13.03
C VAL A 64 10.43 5.61 -11.99
N LEU A 65 10.22 4.82 -10.94
CA LEU A 65 11.25 4.57 -9.95
C LEU A 65 12.36 3.70 -10.54
N THR A 66 13.61 4.13 -10.40
CA THR A 66 14.78 3.43 -10.94
C THR A 66 15.88 3.39 -9.89
N CYS A 67 16.50 2.22 -9.68
CA CYS A 67 17.71 2.11 -8.87
C CYS A 67 18.92 2.48 -9.75
N LYS A 68 19.70 3.48 -9.33
CA LYS A 68 20.95 3.86 -9.99
C LYS A 68 22.13 3.63 -9.06
N SER A 69 23.19 3.02 -9.58
CA SER A 69 24.44 2.85 -8.84
C SER A 69 25.07 4.21 -8.54
N ASN A 70 25.39 4.48 -7.27
CA ASN A 70 26.07 5.72 -6.86
C ASN A 70 27.49 5.83 -7.47
N HIS A 71 28.05 4.69 -7.91
CA HIS A 71 29.38 4.58 -8.50
C HIS A 71 29.51 5.15 -9.94
N SER A 72 28.41 5.62 -10.55
CA SER A 72 28.45 6.12 -11.94
C SER A 72 29.06 7.53 -12.09
N LYS A 73 29.44 8.19 -10.99
CA LYS A 73 30.10 9.52 -11.02
C LYS A 73 31.64 9.50 -10.98
N ILE A 74 32.30 8.37 -11.22
CA ILE A 74 33.75 8.36 -11.49
C ILE A 74 33.94 8.44 -13.01
N LYS A 75 33.94 9.69 -13.51
CA LYS A 75 34.47 10.02 -14.84
C LYS A 75 35.97 10.22 -14.65
N ILE A 76 36.75 9.17 -14.94
CA ILE A 76 38.21 9.24 -15.09
C ILE A 76 38.52 10.00 -16.39
#